data_AF-A0A2E9U734-F1
#
_entry.id   AF-A0A2E9U734-F1
#
_cell.length_a   1.000
_cell.length_b   1.000
_cell.length_c   1.000
_cell.angle_alpha   90.00
_cell.angle_beta   90.00
_cell.angle_gamma   90.00
#
_symmetry.space_group_name_H-M   'P 1'
#
loop_
_entity.id
_entity.type
_entity.pdbx_description
1 polymer ?
#
loop_
_entity_poly.entity_id
_entity_poly.type
_entity_poly.pdbx_seq_one_letter_code
_entity_poly.pdbx_strand_id
1 'polypeptide(L)'
;MRIAHPNICILFMASLLLLAPEVQNFTHIQTEAISLSNPGMAWLEIVEDLATYEWNVDVLNNTGQPVRLRIIFDLLDDDDSPINRDEQNNPQDFVIIKVEPNQTIPVIQQGSLGYDRAAEVITYQVRREILPSLH
;
A
#
# COMPACT_ATOMS: atom_id res chain seq x y z
N MET A 1 54.37 72.65 17.95
CA MET A 1 54.46 72.31 16.51
C MET A 1 53.07 71.86 16.07
N ARG A 2 52.52 72.49 15.02
CA ARG A 2 51.18 72.26 14.45
C ARG A 2 51.05 70.86 13.81
N ILE A 3 49.81 70.57 13.36
CA ILE A 3 49.38 69.63 12.30
C ILE A 3 48.86 68.29 12.89
N ALA A 4 47.64 67.77 12.66
CA ALA A 4 46.43 68.19 11.94
C ALA A 4 45.24 67.29 12.36
N HIS A 5 44.01 67.81 12.29
CA HIS A 5 42.77 67.02 12.08
C HIS A 5 42.54 66.92 10.53
N PRO A 6 41.49 66.30 9.95
CA PRO A 6 40.43 65.36 10.37
C PRO A 6 40.19 64.22 9.32
N ASN A 7 39.09 63.46 9.44
CA ASN A 7 38.21 62.86 8.39
C ASN A 7 37.84 61.39 8.69
N ILE A 8 36.63 61.11 9.21
CA ILE A 8 35.32 60.90 8.52
C ILE A 8 35.28 59.60 7.71
N CYS A 9 34.36 58.69 8.10
CA CYS A 9 33.44 57.88 7.26
C CYS A 9 32.78 56.83 8.19
N ILE A 10 31.57 57.05 8.74
CA ILE A 10 30.21 56.89 8.15
C ILE A 10 29.77 55.42 7.98
N LEU A 11 28.82 55.02 8.85
CA LEU A 11 27.66 54.10 8.70
C LEU A 11 27.92 52.60 8.40
N PHE A 12 27.08 51.61 8.73
CA PHE A 12 25.64 51.53 9.04
C PHE A 12 25.36 50.33 9.99
N MET A 13 24.37 50.49 10.87
CA MET A 13 23.66 49.40 11.54
C MET A 13 22.88 48.55 10.53
N ALA A 14 23.04 47.23 10.58
CA ALA A 14 22.06 46.29 10.01
C ALA A 14 22.05 45.01 10.83
N SER A 15 21.23 45.01 11.88
CA SER A 15 20.82 43.81 12.60
C SER A 15 19.93 42.98 11.68
N LEU A 16 20.44 41.88 11.13
CA LEU A 16 19.63 40.94 10.37
C LEU A 16 19.06 39.89 11.34
N LEU A 17 17.87 40.16 11.88
CA LEU A 17 17.01 39.14 12.48
C LEU A 17 16.53 38.24 11.35
N LEU A 18 17.14 37.06 11.22
CA LEU A 18 16.64 35.98 10.37
C LEU A 18 15.39 35.39 11.03
N LEU A 19 14.24 36.00 10.76
CA LEU A 19 12.96 35.31 10.80
C LEU A 19 12.92 34.37 9.60
N ALA A 20 13.47 33.17 9.76
CA ALA A 20 13.14 32.09 8.85
C ALA A 20 11.66 31.76 9.05
N PRO A 21 10.81 31.83 8.02
CA PRO A 21 9.52 31.19 8.11
C PRO A 21 9.81 29.69 8.18
N GLU A 22 9.44 29.04 9.28
CA GLU A 22 9.18 27.61 9.25
C GLU A 22 8.12 27.41 8.17
N VAL A 23 8.58 27.04 6.98
CA VAL A 23 7.73 26.38 6.00
C VAL A 23 7.31 25.10 6.70
N GLN A 24 6.14 25.15 7.35
CA GLN A 24 5.41 23.97 7.77
C GLN A 24 5.14 23.19 6.49
N ASN A 25 6.09 22.33 6.15
CA ASN A 25 5.96 21.37 5.09
C ASN A 25 4.97 20.34 5.63
N PHE A 26 3.68 20.66 5.52
CA PHE A 26 2.63 19.66 5.61
C PHE A 26 2.93 18.68 4.49
N THR A 27 3.65 17.62 4.84
CA THR A 27 3.71 16.43 4.01
C THR A 27 2.27 15.94 3.99
N HIS A 28 1.51 16.36 2.98
CA HIS A 28 0.21 15.77 2.69
C HIS A 28 0.51 14.32 2.36
N ILE A 29 0.41 13.46 3.39
CA ILE A 29 0.40 12.02 3.19
C ILE A 29 -0.83 11.80 2.33
N GLN A 30 -0.63 11.61 1.02
CA GLN A 30 -1.72 11.20 0.13
C GLN A 30 -2.16 9.84 0.64
N THR A 31 -3.25 9.81 1.40
CA THR A 31 -3.90 8.56 1.75
C THR A 31 -4.31 7.89 0.44
N GLU A 32 -3.83 6.67 0.20
CA GLU A 32 -4.19 5.93 -1.00
C GLU A 32 -5.72 5.84 -1.14
N ALA A 33 -6.23 6.03 -2.35
CA ALA A 33 -7.67 6.02 -2.63
C ALA A 33 -8.36 4.76 -2.09
N ILE A 34 -7.69 3.62 -2.24
CA ILE A 34 -8.05 2.35 -1.62
C ILE A 34 -6.82 1.86 -0.87
N SER A 35 -6.97 1.53 0.40
CA SER A 35 -5.90 0.97 1.24
C SER A 35 -6.21 -0.48 1.58
N LEU A 36 -5.18 -1.33 1.51
CA LEU A 36 -5.21 -2.72 1.98
C LEU A 36 -4.46 -2.77 3.31
N SER A 37 -5.08 -3.33 4.33
CA SER A 37 -4.46 -3.52 5.65
C SER A 37 -4.65 -4.93 6.16
N ASN A 38 -3.80 -5.33 7.11
CA ASN A 38 -3.80 -6.67 7.70
C ASN A 38 -3.80 -7.82 6.66
N PRO A 39 -3.00 -7.76 5.57
CA PRO A 39 -2.88 -8.90 4.67
C PRO A 39 -2.20 -10.04 5.45
N GLY A 40 -2.86 -11.18 5.55
CA GLY A 40 -2.32 -12.32 6.27
C GLY A 40 -2.95 -13.64 5.84
N MET A 41 -2.13 -14.68 5.85
CA MET A 41 -2.61 -16.06 5.76
C MET A 41 -3.15 -16.47 7.13
N ALA A 42 -4.44 -16.76 7.22
CA ALA A 42 -5.07 -17.18 8.46
C ALA A 42 -4.59 -18.58 8.86
N TRP A 43 -4.50 -19.49 7.89
CA TRP A 43 -4.00 -20.84 8.06
C TRP A 43 -3.58 -21.46 6.72
N LEU A 44 -2.71 -22.47 6.82
CA LEU A 44 -2.28 -23.37 5.75
C LEU A 44 -2.27 -24.78 6.32
N GLU A 45 -2.99 -25.69 5.66
CA GLU A 45 -3.04 -27.10 6.02
C GLU A 45 -2.62 -27.94 4.82
N ILE A 46 -1.68 -28.86 5.04
CA ILE A 46 -1.20 -29.80 4.02
C ILE A 46 -1.70 -31.18 4.40
N VAL A 47 -2.59 -31.73 3.59
CA VAL A 47 -3.14 -33.08 3.75
C VAL A 47 -2.80 -33.87 2.49
N GLU A 48 -1.97 -34.91 2.66
CA GLU A 48 -1.47 -35.72 1.56
C GLU A 48 -0.86 -34.84 0.45
N ASP A 49 -1.44 -34.87 -0.75
CA ASP A 49 -0.95 -34.16 -1.93
C ASP A 49 -1.65 -32.80 -2.15
N LEU A 50 -2.34 -32.27 -1.12
CA LEU A 50 -3.13 -31.05 -1.20
C LEU A 50 -2.77 -30.06 -0.08
N ALA A 51 -2.37 -28.86 -0.46
CA ALA A 51 -2.30 -27.71 0.43
C ALA A 51 -3.60 -26.91 0.34
N THR A 52 -4.19 -26.58 1.48
CA THR A 52 -5.40 -25.74 1.61
C THR A 52 -5.07 -24.54 2.47
N TYR A 53 -5.60 -23.38 2.14
CA TYR A 53 -5.24 -22.13 2.80
C TYR A 53 -6.41 -21.16 2.88
N GLU A 54 -6.31 -20.22 3.81
CA GLU A 54 -7.22 -19.08 3.93
C GLU A 54 -6.44 -17.78 4.08
N TRP A 55 -6.89 -16.77 3.34
CA TRP A 55 -6.36 -15.41 3.34
C TRP A 55 -7.35 -14.43 3.89
N ASN A 56 -6.83 -13.44 4.60
CA ASN A 56 -7.60 -12.30 5.08
C ASN A 56 -6.90 -11.00 4.65
N VAL A 57 -7.70 -10.02 4.25
CA VAL A 57 -7.25 -8.63 4.05
C VAL A 57 -8.41 -7.68 4.34
N ASP A 58 -8.11 -6.56 4.99
CA ASP A 58 -9.07 -5.48 5.17
C ASP A 58 -8.94 -4.49 4.02
N VAL A 59 -10.05 -4.19 3.36
CA VAL A 59 -10.12 -3.23 2.25
C VAL A 59 -10.86 -1.99 2.71
N LEU A 60 -10.17 -0.85 2.72
CA LEU A 60 -10.76 0.44 3.07
C LEU A 60 -10.84 1.34 1.83
N ASN A 61 -12.03 1.91 1.60
CA ASN A 61 -12.27 2.92 0.59
C ASN A 61 -12.16 4.33 1.19
N ASN A 62 -11.06 5.03 0.89
CA ASN A 62 -10.82 6.41 1.34
C ASN A 62 -11.42 7.45 0.38
N THR A 63 -12.13 7.02 -0.67
CA THR A 63 -12.75 7.94 -1.64
C THR A 63 -14.15 8.37 -1.21
N GLY A 64 -14.63 9.48 -1.78
CA GLY A 64 -15.99 9.98 -1.57
C GLY A 64 -17.08 9.26 -2.36
N GLN A 65 -16.77 8.17 -3.06
CA GLN A 65 -17.72 7.46 -3.92
C GLN A 65 -17.57 5.94 -3.79
N PRO A 66 -18.63 5.14 -4.06
CA PRO A 66 -18.52 3.70 -3.99
C PRO A 66 -17.56 3.18 -5.07
N VAL A 67 -16.69 2.24 -4.70
CA VAL A 67 -15.70 1.66 -5.63
C VAL A 67 -15.94 0.17 -5.75
N ARG A 68 -15.91 -0.32 -6.99
CA ARG A 68 -15.93 -1.76 -7.29
C ARG A 68 -14.49 -2.23 -7.47
N LEU A 69 -14.10 -3.26 -6.75
CA LEU A 69 -12.73 -3.75 -6.69
C LEU A 69 -12.68 -5.24 -7.02
N ARG A 70 -11.63 -5.65 -7.71
CA ARG A 70 -11.15 -7.03 -7.74
C ARG A 70 -9.96 -7.12 -6.78
N ILE A 71 -10.06 -7.94 -5.75
CA ILE A 71 -8.97 -8.24 -4.83
C ILE A 71 -8.36 -9.57 -5.27
N ILE A 72 -7.06 -9.57 -5.55
CA ILE A 72 -6.33 -10.71 -6.09
C ILE A 72 -5.31 -11.14 -5.03
N PHE A 73 -5.26 -12.43 -4.75
CA PHE A 73 -4.29 -13.01 -3.82
C PHE A 73 -3.34 -13.85 -4.65
N ASP A 74 -2.08 -13.43 -4.79
CA ASP A 74 -1.05 -14.17 -5.52
C ASP A 74 -0.19 -14.96 -4.52
N LEU A 75 0.12 -16.20 -4.88
CA LEU A 75 1.14 -17.03 -4.22
C LEU A 75 2.35 -16.93 -5.13
N LEU A 76 3.53 -16.61 -4.59
CA LEU A 76 4.71 -16.29 -5.39
C LEU A 76 5.80 -17.35 -5.21
N ASP A 77 6.46 -17.70 -6.31
CA ASP A 77 7.69 -18.51 -6.33
C ASP A 77 8.94 -17.70 -5.94
N ASP A 78 10.11 -18.29 -6.14
CA ASP A 78 11.42 -17.68 -5.88
C ASP A 78 11.79 -16.55 -6.85
N ASP A 79 11.09 -16.47 -7.98
CA ASP A 79 11.24 -15.42 -8.99
C ASP A 79 10.17 -14.31 -8.84
N ASP A 80 9.48 -14.23 -7.70
CA ASP A 80 8.34 -13.33 -7.43
C ASP A 80 7.19 -13.49 -8.45
N SER A 81 7.10 -14.63 -9.13
CA SER A 81 6.09 -14.91 -10.14
C SER A 81 4.88 -15.63 -9.54
N PRO A 82 3.64 -15.27 -9.92
CA PRO A 82 2.46 -15.98 -9.45
C PRO A 82 2.51 -17.45 -9.85
N ILE A 83 2.40 -18.34 -8.86
CA ILE A 83 2.23 -19.78 -9.08
C ILE A 83 0.99 -20.01 -9.92
N ASN A 84 1.13 -20.82 -10.97
CA ASN A 84 -0.02 -21.22 -11.78
C ASN A 84 -0.94 -22.14 -10.96
N ARG A 85 -2.18 -21.70 -10.75
CA ARG A 85 -3.21 -22.41 -9.97
C ARG A 85 -4.22 -23.17 -10.82
N ASP A 86 -4.09 -23.14 -12.15
CA ASP A 86 -5.02 -23.75 -13.10
C ASP A 86 -5.14 -25.28 -12.95
N GLU A 87 -4.27 -25.93 -12.17
CA GLU A 87 -4.25 -27.38 -12.00
C GLU A 87 -5.20 -27.91 -10.90
N GLN A 88 -5.77 -27.08 -10.01
CA GLN A 88 -6.67 -27.58 -8.95
C GLN A 88 -7.80 -26.60 -8.52
N ASN A 89 -9.00 -26.83 -9.04
CA ASN A 89 -10.31 -26.69 -8.38
C ASN A 89 -10.72 -25.40 -7.62
N ASN A 90 -10.08 -24.25 -7.79
CA ASN A 90 -10.65 -22.98 -7.33
C ASN A 90 -10.81 -21.99 -8.49
N PRO A 91 -12.01 -21.86 -9.10
CA PRO A 91 -12.19 -21.07 -10.31
C PRO A 91 -12.15 -19.55 -10.13
N GLN A 92 -11.79 -19.03 -8.94
CA GLN A 92 -11.65 -17.60 -8.72
C GLN A 92 -10.43 -17.33 -7.83
N ASP A 93 -9.33 -16.85 -8.42
CA ASP A 93 -8.14 -16.33 -7.72
C ASP A 93 -8.34 -14.92 -7.15
N PHE A 94 -9.58 -14.44 -7.22
CA PHE A 94 -9.93 -13.09 -6.84
C PHE A 94 -11.34 -13.02 -6.27
N VAL A 95 -11.58 -12.01 -5.44
CA VAL A 95 -12.91 -11.64 -4.96
C VAL A 95 -13.29 -10.30 -5.57
N ILE A 96 -14.50 -10.20 -6.14
CA ILE A 96 -15.05 -8.91 -6.56
C ILE A 96 -15.95 -8.37 -5.44
N ILE A 97 -15.62 -7.18 -4.95
CA ILE A 97 -16.38 -6.49 -3.91
C ILE A 97 -16.80 -5.09 -4.38
N LYS A 98 -17.83 -4.55 -3.74
CA LYS A 98 -18.17 -3.13 -3.78
C LYS A 98 -17.96 -2.56 -2.38
N VAL A 99 -17.20 -1.48 -2.27
CA VAL A 99 -16.87 -0.83 -1.00
C VAL A 99 -17.45 0.58 -1.00
N GLU A 100 -18.33 0.89 -0.05
CA GLU A 100 -18.91 2.22 0.10
C GLU A 100 -17.87 3.23 0.65
N PRO A 101 -18.08 4.55 0.50
CA PRO A 101 -17.17 5.58 1.02
C PRO A 101 -16.88 5.41 2.52
N ASN A 102 -15.60 5.46 2.90
CA ASN A 102 -15.11 5.31 4.28
C ASN A 102 -15.47 3.96 4.93
N GLN A 103 -15.88 2.96 4.15
CA GLN A 103 -16.16 1.62 4.63
C GLN A 103 -14.90 0.77 4.60
N THR A 104 -14.70 -0.01 5.65
CA THR A 104 -13.75 -1.13 5.68
C THR A 104 -14.52 -2.44 5.53
N ILE A 105 -14.10 -3.28 4.58
CA ILE A 105 -14.65 -4.63 4.37
C ILE A 105 -13.54 -5.66 4.59
N PRO A 106 -13.71 -6.63 5.52
CA PRO A 106 -12.82 -7.78 5.58
C PRO A 106 -13.12 -8.71 4.41
N VAL A 107 -12.08 -9.09 3.66
CA VAL A 107 -12.15 -10.03 2.55
C VAL A 107 -11.43 -11.30 2.96
N ILE A 108 -12.17 -12.41 2.91
CA ILE A 108 -11.67 -13.74 3.19
C ILE A 108 -11.65 -14.53 1.88
N GLN A 109 -10.53 -15.17 1.57
CA GLN A 109 -10.42 -16.05 0.42
C GLN A 109 -9.77 -17.37 0.80
N GLN A 110 -10.49 -18.46 0.56
CA GLN A 110 -9.97 -19.81 0.71
C GLN A 110 -9.55 -20.36 -0.65
N GLY A 111 -8.54 -21.22 -0.65
CA GLY A 111 -8.09 -21.90 -1.84
C GLY A 111 -7.32 -23.18 -1.52
N SER A 112 -6.94 -23.86 -2.60
CA SER A 112 -6.14 -25.07 -2.53
C SER A 112 -5.12 -25.10 -3.64
N LEU A 113 -4.05 -25.85 -3.42
CA LEU A 113 -2.93 -25.99 -4.35
C LEU A 113 -2.34 -27.39 -4.18
N GLY A 114 -1.93 -28.01 -5.29
CA GLY A 114 -1.30 -29.34 -5.22
C GLY A 114 0.01 -29.27 -4.45
N TYR A 115 0.40 -30.33 -3.77
CA TYR A 115 1.60 -30.36 -2.91
C TYR A 115 2.86 -29.88 -3.65
N ASP A 116 3.10 -30.37 -4.87
CA ASP A 116 4.26 -29.96 -5.67
C ASP A 116 4.28 -28.44 -5.91
N ARG A 117 3.12 -27.86 -6.23
CA ARG A 117 2.96 -26.42 -6.42
C ARG A 117 3.04 -25.65 -5.11
N ALA A 118 2.53 -26.21 -4.02
CA ALA A 118 2.62 -25.60 -2.71
C ALA A 118 4.07 -25.53 -2.21
N ALA A 119 4.91 -26.51 -2.58
CA ALA A 119 6.33 -26.50 -2.30
C ALA A 119 7.11 -25.43 -3.09
N GLU A 120 6.56 -24.95 -4.21
CA GLU A 120 7.12 -23.84 -5.00
C GLU A 120 6.83 -22.46 -4.36
N VAL A 121 5.88 -22.36 -3.43
CA VAL A 121 5.49 -21.09 -2.80
C VAL A 121 6.56 -20.61 -1.81
N ILE A 122 7.14 -19.44 -2.07
CA ILE A 122 8.07 -18.77 -1.14
C ILE A 122 7.38 -17.67 -0.35
N THR A 123 6.49 -16.91 -0.99
CA THR A 123 5.82 -15.78 -0.37
C THR A 123 4.45 -15.55 -1.00
N TYR A 124 3.80 -14.46 -0.62
CA TYR A 124 2.48 -14.09 -1.09
C TYR A 124 2.35 -12.58 -1.21
N GLN A 125 1.40 -12.15 -2.04
CA GLN A 125 1.01 -10.75 -2.12
C GLN A 125 -0.49 -10.61 -2.34
N VAL A 126 -1.04 -9.48 -1.89
CA VAL A 126 -2.43 -9.10 -2.17
C VAL A 126 -2.42 -7.85 -3.01
N ARG A 127 -3.08 -7.91 -4.17
CA ARG A 127 -3.23 -6.79 -5.10
C ARG A 127 -4.69 -6.43 -5.27
N ARG A 128 -4.91 -5.23 -5.80
CA ARG A 128 -6.26 -4.70 -6.07
C ARG A 128 -6.32 -4.08 -7.45
N GLU A 129 -7.44 -4.29 -8.12
CA GLU A 129 -7.76 -3.63 -9.39
C GLU A 129 -9.10 -2.90 -9.24
N ILE A 130 -9.14 -1.63 -9.62
CA ILE A 130 -10.38 -0.86 -9.68
C ILE A 130 -11.14 -1.26 -10.93
N LEU A 131 -12.36 -1.78 -10.73
CA LEU A 131 -13.24 -2.16 -11.81
C LEU A 131 -14.16 -0.99 -12.20
N PRO A 132 -14.52 -0.87 -13.48
CA PRO A 132 -15.54 0.08 -13.90
C PRO A 132 -16.87 -0.24 -13.21
N SER A 133 -17.62 0.82 -12.87
CA SER A 133 -18.99 0.72 -12.36
C SER A 133 -19.87 0.01 -13.37
N LEU A 134 -20.70 -0.93 -12.90
CA LEU A 134 -21.75 -1.54 -13.72
C LEU A 134 -22.87 -0.49 -13.86
N HIS A 135 -23.11 -0.04 -15.09
CA HIS A 135 -24.12 0.95 -15.42
C HIS A 135 -25.56 0.47 -15.18
#